data_AF-A0A507D3R8-F1
#
_entry.id   AF-A0A507D3R8-F1
#
_cell.length_a   1.000
_cell.length_b   1.000
_cell.length_c   1.000
_cell.angle_alpha   90.00
_cell.angle_beta   90.00
_cell.angle_gamma   90.00
#
_symmetry.space_group_name_H-M   'P 1'
#
loop_
_entity.id
_entity.type
_entity.pdbx_description
1 polymer ?
#
loop_
_entity_poly.entity_id
_entity_poly.type
_entity_poly.pdbx_seq_one_letter_code
_entity_poly.pdbx_strand_id
1 'polypeptide(L)'
;MSNPSPLSCHYLRDTYGNLTAVPAGGLSTSFSGARSGQVFLDVQWVNRTNLNGLLFLATPRSDVYSGVDAANKNLAITAFTTAVAGFIISAAISLFITRPLRTLKLMMEEARQYRFEAVKDENFLTKRSYLAEMASMQDSFAHMLSQPDASAAYVAVAGAAQPSGGVMGRSVRLL
;
A
#
# COMPACT_ATOMS: atom_id res chain seq x y z
N MET A 1 -28.78 27.99 11.50
CA MET A 1 -28.57 28.92 10.37
C MET A 1 -28.71 30.34 10.89
N SER A 2 -27.65 31.15 10.84
CA SER A 2 -27.74 32.57 11.17
C SER A 2 -28.38 33.33 10.01
N ASN A 3 -29.38 34.17 10.27
CA ASN A 3 -30.02 34.99 9.25
C ASN A 3 -29.01 36.02 8.71
N PRO A 4 -28.63 36.00 7.41
CA PRO A 4 -27.61 36.90 6.85
C PRO A 4 -28.13 38.31 6.54
N SER A 5 -29.45 38.51 6.57
CA SER A 5 -30.09 39.79 6.22
C SER A 5 -29.64 40.99 7.08
N PRO A 6 -29.56 40.94 8.42
CA PRO A 6 -29.08 42.08 9.20
C PRO A 6 -27.61 42.42 8.92
N LEU A 7 -26.75 41.41 8.73
CA LEU A 7 -25.33 41.62 8.44
C LEU A 7 -25.13 42.29 7.08
N SER A 8 -25.97 41.97 6.10
CA SER A 8 -25.91 42.52 4.75
C SER A 8 -26.27 44.01 4.73
N CYS A 9 -27.32 44.40 5.47
CA CYS A 9 -27.71 45.81 5.61
C CYS A 9 -26.63 46.63 6.33
N HIS A 10 -26.02 46.08 7.39
CA HIS A 10 -24.91 46.72 8.08
C HIS A 10 -23.70 46.89 7.16
N TYR A 11 -23.33 45.84 6.43
CA TYR A 11 -22.23 45.91 5.47
C TYR A 11 -22.44 47.01 4.42
N LEU A 12 -23.63 47.10 3.83
CA LEU A 12 -23.95 48.15 2.84
C LEU A 12 -23.91 49.54 3.46
N ARG A 13 -24.47 49.71 4.66
CA ARG A 13 -24.45 51.00 5.35
C ARG A 13 -23.03 51.43 5.72
N ASP A 14 -22.20 50.50 6.20
CA ASP A 14 -20.84 50.82 6.61
C ASP A 14 -19.93 51.09 5.41
N THR A 15 -20.20 50.45 4.26
CA THR A 15 -19.44 50.65 3.02
C THR A 15 -19.79 51.96 2.31
N TYR A 16 -21.08 52.33 2.28
CA TYR A 16 -21.57 53.47 1.48
C TYR A 16 -22.07 54.65 2.33
N GLY A 17 -22.03 54.54 3.66
CA GLY A 17 -22.56 55.53 4.61
C GLY A 17 -24.09 55.54 4.71
N ASN A 18 -24.79 55.43 3.58
CA ASN A 18 -26.26 55.34 3.50
C ASN A 18 -26.68 54.36 2.38
N LEU A 19 -27.84 53.73 2.54
CA LEU A 19 -28.43 52.81 1.56
C LEU A 19 -28.82 53.51 0.25
N THR A 20 -29.07 54.82 0.27
CA THR A 20 -29.34 55.61 -0.94
C THR A 20 -28.10 55.88 -1.80
N ALA A 21 -26.90 55.70 -1.23
CA ALA A 21 -25.63 55.86 -1.93
C ALA A 21 -25.18 54.57 -2.64
N VAL A 22 -25.95 53.48 -2.52
CA VAL A 22 -25.69 52.25 -3.26
C VAL A 22 -25.86 52.52 -4.77
N PRO A 23 -24.91 52.09 -5.62
CA PRO A 23 -24.95 52.36 -7.06
C PRO A 23 -26.29 52.01 -7.72
N ALA A 24 -26.78 52.92 -8.58
CA ALA A 24 -28.06 52.76 -9.27
C ALA A 24 -28.11 51.54 -10.21
N GLY A 25 -26.95 51.13 -10.76
CA GLY A 25 -26.81 49.94 -11.60
C GLY A 25 -26.87 48.61 -10.85
N GLY A 26 -27.02 48.64 -9.52
CA GLY A 26 -26.90 47.47 -8.67
C GLY A 26 -25.45 47.14 -8.32
N LEU A 27 -25.27 46.17 -7.43
CA LEU A 27 -23.98 45.73 -6.91
C LEU A 27 -24.01 44.24 -6.64
N SER A 28 -23.08 43.50 -7.23
CA SER A 28 -22.79 42.12 -6.84
C SER A 28 -21.43 42.09 -6.15
N THR A 29 -21.43 41.69 -4.88
CA THR A 29 -20.22 41.65 -4.04
C THR A 29 -20.25 40.47 -3.08
N SER A 30 -19.14 40.19 -2.42
CA SER A 30 -19.09 39.23 -1.33
C SER A 30 -18.40 39.82 -0.11
N PHE A 31 -18.92 39.48 1.07
CA PHE A 31 -18.32 39.90 2.34
C PHE A 31 -18.25 38.71 3.30
N SER A 32 -17.33 38.77 4.27
CA SER A 32 -17.19 37.73 5.28
C SER A 32 -17.70 38.23 6.63
N GLY A 33 -18.73 37.58 7.16
CA GLY A 33 -19.26 37.86 8.49
C GLY A 33 -18.69 36.90 9.52
N ALA A 34 -18.31 37.40 10.70
CA ALA A 34 -17.71 36.61 11.78
C ALA A 34 -18.55 35.39 12.23
N ARG A 35 -19.87 35.39 11.98
CA ARG A 35 -20.80 34.31 12.33
C ARG A 35 -21.41 33.57 11.14
N SER A 36 -21.34 34.14 9.94
CA SER A 36 -22.02 33.62 8.73
C SER A 36 -21.05 33.10 7.66
N GLY A 37 -19.74 33.30 7.83
CA GLY A 37 -18.75 33.03 6.79
C GLY A 37 -18.90 33.98 5.61
N GLN A 38 -18.39 33.57 4.44
CA GLN A 38 -18.53 34.35 3.21
C GLN A 38 -20.00 34.34 2.73
N VAL A 39 -20.53 35.53 2.44
CA VAL A 39 -21.89 35.76 1.94
C VAL A 39 -21.78 36.48 0.61
N PHE A 40 -22.52 36.00 -0.37
CA PHE A 40 -22.74 36.70 -1.64
C PHE A 40 -23.92 37.64 -1.49
N LEU A 41 -23.71 38.87 -1.91
CA LEU A 41 -24.68 39.94 -1.81
C LEU A 41 -24.92 40.50 -3.20
N ASP A 42 -26.16 40.41 -3.66
CA ASP A 42 -26.60 41.06 -4.88
C ASP A 42 -27.64 42.11 -4.53
N VAL A 43 -27.45 43.33 -5.02
CA VAL A 43 -28.28 44.49 -4.68
C VAL A 43 -28.75 45.14 -5.95
N GLN A 44 -30.05 45.40 -6.04
CA GLN A 44 -30.65 46.05 -7.19
C GLN A 44 -31.71 47.05 -6.74
N TRP A 45 -31.71 48.21 -7.39
CA TRP A 45 -32.79 49.17 -7.25
C TRP A 45 -33.99 48.72 -8.07
N VAL A 46 -35.15 48.64 -7.43
CA VAL A 46 -36.41 48.27 -8.07
C VAL A 46 -37.35 49.47 -7.95
N ASN A 47 -37.75 50.01 -9.09
CA ASN A 47 -38.76 51.05 -9.15
C ASN A 47 -40.11 50.41 -9.53
N ARG A 48 -41.04 50.34 -8.58
CA ARG A 48 -42.43 49.97 -8.84
C ARG A 48 -43.34 51.00 -8.19
N THR A 49 -44.37 51.43 -8.92
CA THR A 49 -45.46 52.30 -8.40
C THR A 49 -44.96 53.58 -7.73
N ASN A 50 -44.00 54.28 -8.34
CA ASN A 50 -43.36 55.50 -7.80
C ASN A 50 -42.66 55.32 -6.44
N LEU A 51 -42.44 54.09 -5.99
CA LEU A 51 -41.53 53.77 -4.88
C LEU A 51 -40.23 53.22 -5.45
N ASN A 52 -39.12 53.86 -5.07
CA ASN A 52 -37.79 53.32 -5.32
C ASN A 52 -37.40 52.45 -4.12
N GLY A 53 -37.49 51.14 -4.29
CA GLY A 53 -37.13 50.16 -3.27
C GLY A 53 -35.73 49.60 -3.55
N LEU A 54 -34.96 49.38 -2.50
CA LEU A 54 -33.71 48.63 -2.59
C LEU A 54 -34.01 47.16 -2.30
N LEU A 55 -33.81 46.28 -3.29
CA LEU A 55 -33.86 44.85 -3.11
C LEU A 55 -32.43 44.34 -2.92
N PHE A 56 -32.20 43.52 -1.89
CA PHE A 56 -30.94 42.83 -1.70
C PHE A 56 -31.20 41.35 -1.47
N LEU A 57 -30.40 40.51 -2.13
CA LEU A 57 -30.37 39.07 -1.96
C LEU A 57 -29.05 38.71 -1.29
N ALA A 58 -29.14 38.09 -0.11
CA ALA A 58 -27.99 37.64 0.65
C ALA A 58 -27.95 36.11 0.69
N THR A 59 -27.05 35.52 -0.08
CA THR A 59 -26.89 34.07 -0.17
C THR A 59 -25.58 33.65 0.53
N PRO A 60 -25.65 32.90 1.64
CA PRO A 60 -24.45 32.36 2.27
C PRO A 60 -23.71 31.43 1.31
N ARG A 61 -22.38 31.48 1.27
CA ARG A 61 -21.55 30.60 0.43
C ARG A 61 -21.84 29.12 0.71
N SER A 62 -22.11 28.76 1.97
CA SER A 62 -22.44 27.39 2.35
C SER A 62 -23.69 26.85 1.66
N ASP A 63 -24.63 27.72 1.25
CA ASP A 63 -25.85 27.28 0.57
C ASP A 63 -25.55 26.82 -0.87
N VAL A 64 -24.63 27.49 -1.54
CA VAL A 64 -24.24 27.20 -2.93
C VAL A 64 -23.11 26.17 -3.01
N TYR A 65 -22.14 26.26 -2.11
CA TYR A 65 -20.87 25.52 -2.18
C TYR A 65 -20.70 24.46 -1.08
N SER A 66 -21.73 24.16 -0.28
CA SER A 66 -21.63 23.11 0.77
C SER A 66 -21.11 21.79 0.23
N GLY A 67 -21.56 21.37 -0.96
CA GLY A 67 -21.08 20.14 -1.61
C GLY A 67 -19.60 20.19 -1.99
N VAL A 68 -19.13 21.34 -2.47
CA VAL A 68 -17.72 21.55 -2.87
C VAL A 68 -16.82 21.63 -1.65
N ASP A 69 -17.25 22.36 -0.61
CA ASP A 69 -16.50 22.50 0.63
C ASP A 69 -16.40 21.15 1.37
N ALA A 70 -17.46 20.33 1.34
CA ALA A 70 -17.44 18.97 1.85
C ALA A 70 -16.51 18.05 1.03
N ALA A 71 -16.55 18.15 -0.30
CA ALA A 71 -15.66 17.40 -1.19
C ALA A 71 -14.19 17.75 -0.95
N ASN A 72 -13.85 19.04 -0.82
CA ASN A 72 -12.50 19.51 -0.54
C ASN A 72 -11.96 18.97 0.79
N LYS A 73 -12.80 18.95 1.84
CA LYS A 73 -12.40 18.38 3.13
C LYS A 73 -12.11 16.89 3.03
N ASN A 74 -12.95 16.14 2.31
CA ASN A 74 -12.74 14.71 2.11
C ASN A 74 -11.49 14.45 1.26
N LEU A 75 -11.28 15.23 0.19
CA LEU A 75 -10.08 15.16 -0.65
C LEU A 75 -8.81 15.39 0.17
N ALA A 76 -8.79 16.43 1.01
CA ALA A 76 -7.65 16.72 1.87
C ALA A 76 -7.33 15.56 2.82
N ILE A 77 -8.35 14.94 3.43
CA ILE A 77 -8.17 13.77 4.29
C ILE A 77 -7.63 12.59 3.49
N THR A 78 -8.23 12.27 2.32
CA THR A 78 -7.78 11.15 1.49
C THR A 78 -6.38 11.33 0.90
N ALA A 79 -6.00 12.56 0.57
CA ALA A 79 -4.65 12.86 0.10
C ALA A 79 -3.62 12.66 1.22
N PHE A 80 -3.95 13.08 2.44
CA PHE A 80 -3.08 12.85 3.59
C PHE A 80 -2.93 11.35 3.90
N THR A 81 -4.03 10.59 3.90
CA THR A 81 -3.98 9.15 4.21
C THR A 81 -3.22 8.36 3.14
N THR A 82 -3.39 8.68 1.86
CA THR A 82 -2.64 8.03 0.77
C THR A 82 -1.15 8.35 0.81
N ALA A 83 -0.78 9.59 1.15
CA ALA A 83 0.62 9.97 1.33
C ALA A 83 1.30 9.18 2.47
N VAL A 84 0.64 9.08 3.63
CA VAL A 84 1.17 8.31 4.77
C VAL A 84 1.29 6.83 4.43
N ALA A 85 0.28 6.24 3.79
CA ALA A 85 0.32 4.84 3.38
C ALA A 85 1.46 4.57 2.38
N GLY A 86 1.63 5.43 1.38
CA GLY A 86 2.72 5.34 0.41
C GLY A 86 4.11 5.42 1.05
N PHE A 87 4.26 6.29 2.06
CA PHE A 87 5.51 6.40 2.82
C PHE A 87 5.84 5.11 3.58
N ILE A 88 4.86 4.51 4.27
CA ILE A 88 5.05 3.27 5.02
C ILE A 88 5.45 2.12 4.07
N ILE A 89 4.76 1.99 2.94
CA ILE A 89 5.05 0.94 1.95
C ILE A 89 6.47 1.13 1.38
N SER A 90 6.85 2.36 1.04
CA SER A 90 8.19 2.66 0.53
C SER A 90 9.28 2.34 1.56
N ALA A 91 9.08 2.72 2.83
CA ALA A 91 10.01 2.41 3.91
C ALA A 91 10.12 0.90 4.16
N ALA A 92 8.99 0.17 4.11
CA ALA A 92 8.96 -1.27 4.28
C ALA A 92 9.72 -2.00 3.16
N ILE A 93 9.49 -1.62 1.90
CA ILE A 93 10.19 -2.19 0.74
C ILE A 93 11.69 -1.91 0.84
N SER A 94 12.08 -0.68 1.20
CA SER A 94 13.48 -0.31 1.40
C SER A 94 14.16 -1.20 2.45
N LEU A 95 13.52 -1.43 3.59
CA LEU A 95 14.06 -2.31 4.65
C LEU A 95 14.12 -3.78 4.23
N PHE A 96 13.06 -4.28 3.57
CA PHE A 96 12.99 -5.67 3.14
C PHE A 96 13.99 -6.04 2.05
N ILE A 97 14.32 -5.11 1.14
CA ILE A 97 15.29 -5.34 0.06
C ILE A 97 16.71 -5.05 0.54
N THR A 98 16.93 -3.96 1.26
CA THR A 98 18.29 -3.52 1.61
C THR A 98 18.97 -4.46 2.61
N ARG A 99 18.23 -5.03 3.57
CA ARG A 99 18.80 -5.94 4.58
C ARG A 99 19.40 -7.23 3.99
N PRO A 100 18.66 -8.05 3.22
CA PRO A 100 19.22 -9.30 2.68
C PRO A 100 20.37 -9.03 1.71
N LEU A 101 20.31 -7.95 0.91
CA LEU A 101 21.41 -7.57 0.02
C LEU A 101 22.70 -7.23 0.81
N ARG A 102 22.57 -6.57 1.96
CA ARG A 102 23.72 -6.29 2.82
C ARG A 102 24.33 -7.56 3.40
N THR A 103 23.49 -8.49 3.87
CA THR A 103 23.94 -9.78 4.41
C THR A 103 24.64 -10.62 3.34
N LEU A 104 24.05 -10.69 2.13
CA LEU A 104 24.66 -11.37 0.98
C LEU A 104 26.01 -10.76 0.62
N LYS A 105 26.12 -9.42 0.59
CA LYS A 105 27.37 -8.74 0.30
C LYS A 105 28.45 -9.07 1.33
N LEU A 106 28.11 -9.07 2.62
CA LEU A 106 29.04 -9.42 3.69
C LEU A 106 29.52 -10.87 3.58
N MET A 107 28.61 -11.82 3.33
CA MET A 107 28.97 -13.23 3.11
C MET A 107 29.88 -13.41 1.87
N MET A 108 29.67 -12.62 0.82
CA MET A 108 30.53 -12.63 -0.36
C MET A 108 31.92 -12.03 -0.12
N GLU A 109 32.01 -10.95 0.67
CA GLU A 109 33.29 -10.34 1.06
C GLU A 109 34.09 -11.29 1.97
N GLU A 110 33.43 -11.93 2.92
CA GLU A 110 34.04 -12.92 3.82
C GLU A 110 34.50 -14.17 3.07
N ALA A 111 33.67 -14.77 2.21
CA ALA A 111 34.08 -15.90 1.37
C ALA A 111 35.22 -15.56 0.40
N ARG A 112 35.29 -14.29 -0.05
CA ARG A 112 36.39 -13.78 -0.86
C ARG A 112 37.69 -13.72 -0.06
N GLN A 113 37.66 -13.25 1.19
CA GLN A 113 38.83 -13.20 2.07
C GLN A 113 39.35 -14.60 2.44
N TYR A 114 38.48 -15.55 2.79
CA TYR A 114 38.89 -16.94 3.05
C TYR A 114 39.55 -17.61 1.83
N ARG A 115 39.12 -17.26 0.62
CA ARG A 115 39.75 -17.75 -0.63
C ARG A 115 41.11 -17.11 -0.92
N PHE A 116 41.45 -15.96 -0.35
CA PHE A 116 42.76 -15.32 -0.56
C PHE A 116 43.77 -15.61 0.55
N GLU A 117 43.30 -15.84 1.78
CA GLU A 117 44.16 -16.28 2.88
C GLU A 117 44.63 -17.73 2.67
N ALA A 118 43.73 -18.62 2.21
CA ALA A 118 44.08 -19.99 1.83
C ALA A 118 44.88 -20.14 0.52
N VAL A 119 45.03 -19.06 -0.26
CA VAL A 119 45.87 -19.02 -1.47
C VAL A 119 47.24 -18.40 -1.19
N LYS A 120 47.38 -17.68 -0.06
CA LYS A 120 48.63 -17.01 0.34
C LYS A 120 49.53 -17.90 1.18
N ASP A 121 48.97 -18.85 1.92
CA ASP A 121 49.73 -19.89 2.61
C ASP A 121 49.89 -21.13 1.71
N GLU A 122 51.14 -21.33 1.29
CA GLU A 122 51.64 -22.30 0.35
C GLU A 122 51.12 -23.75 0.60
N ASN A 123 50.81 -24.48 -0.49
CA ASN A 123 50.46 -25.92 -0.56
C ASN A 123 49.00 -26.41 -0.38
N PHE A 124 47.97 -25.57 -0.53
CA PHE A 124 46.57 -26.05 -0.47
C PHE A 124 46.00 -26.67 -1.76
N LEU A 125 46.65 -26.50 -2.92
CA LEU A 125 46.16 -27.09 -4.17
C LEU A 125 46.42 -28.60 -4.27
N THR A 126 47.46 -29.10 -3.60
CA THR A 126 47.86 -30.52 -3.68
C THR A 126 47.08 -31.40 -2.69
N LYS A 127 46.72 -30.88 -1.50
CA LYS A 127 45.99 -31.64 -0.46
C LYS A 127 44.51 -31.82 -0.78
N ARG A 128 43.88 -30.89 -1.52
CA ARG A 128 42.46 -30.99 -1.88
C ARG A 128 42.20 -32.05 -2.96
N SER A 129 43.18 -32.33 -3.83
CA SER A 129 43.09 -33.44 -4.80
C SER A 129 43.11 -34.80 -4.08
N TYR A 130 44.01 -34.99 -3.11
CA TYR A 130 44.11 -36.25 -2.37
C TYR A 130 42.90 -36.55 -1.47
N LEU A 131 42.36 -35.53 -0.77
CA LEU A 131 41.15 -35.70 0.05
C LEU A 131 39.88 -35.87 -0.79
N ALA A 132 39.78 -35.21 -1.94
CA ALA A 132 38.67 -35.40 -2.87
C ALA A 132 38.71 -36.79 -3.54
N GLU A 133 39.90 -37.29 -3.90
CA GLU A 133 40.07 -38.65 -4.42
C GLU A 133 39.81 -39.72 -3.34
N MET A 134 40.23 -39.51 -2.09
CA MET A 134 39.88 -40.44 -0.99
C MET A 134 38.36 -40.48 -0.73
N ALA A 135 37.69 -39.33 -0.79
CA ALA A 135 36.24 -39.27 -0.64
C ALA A 135 35.51 -39.99 -1.78
N SER A 136 35.95 -39.84 -3.03
CA SER A 136 35.36 -40.58 -4.16
C SER A 136 35.66 -42.09 -4.11
N MET A 137 36.82 -42.49 -3.57
CA MET A 137 37.12 -43.91 -3.32
C MET A 137 36.25 -44.48 -2.20
N GLN A 138 35.97 -43.72 -1.13
CA GLN A 138 35.05 -44.14 -0.07
C GLN A 138 33.61 -44.33 -0.58
N ASP A 139 33.10 -43.43 -1.43
CA ASP A 139 31.78 -43.61 -2.06
C ASP A 139 31.73 -44.83 -2.97
N SER A 140 32.78 -45.08 -3.76
CA SER A 140 32.85 -46.27 -4.63
C SER A 140 32.92 -47.57 -3.82
N PHE A 141 33.64 -47.56 -2.69
CA PHE A 141 33.75 -48.71 -1.79
C PHE A 141 32.45 -48.95 -1.02
N ALA A 142 31.78 -47.88 -0.57
CA ALA A 142 30.45 -47.96 0.03
C ALA A 142 29.41 -48.50 -0.96
N HIS A 143 29.51 -48.13 -2.25
CA HIS A 143 28.63 -48.63 -3.28
C HIS A 143 28.87 -50.12 -3.60
N MET A 144 30.12 -50.60 -3.51
CA MET A 144 30.46 -52.03 -3.62
C MET A 144 29.98 -52.84 -2.40
N LEU A 145 30.05 -52.27 -1.19
CA LEU A 145 29.57 -52.92 0.03
C LEU A 145 28.03 -52.90 0.16
N SER A 146 27.36 -51.91 -0.43
CA SER A 146 25.90 -51.83 -0.44
C SER A 146 25.23 -52.77 -1.45
N GLN A 147 26.02 -53.52 -2.24
CA GLN A 147 25.54 -54.66 -3.03
C GLN A 147 25.94 -55.98 -2.37
N PRO A 148 25.18 -56.47 -1.37
CA PRO A 148 25.18 -57.89 -1.09
C PRO A 148 24.50 -58.60 -2.29
N ASP A 149 25.25 -59.48 -2.95
CA ASP A 149 24.79 -60.57 -3.82
C ASP A 149 24.04 -60.24 -5.12
N ALA A 150 24.70 -59.53 -6.05
CA ALA A 150 24.40 -59.64 -7.49
C ALA A 150 24.92 -60.95 -8.13
N SER A 151 25.24 -61.98 -7.33
CA SER A 151 25.53 -63.35 -7.77
C SER A 151 24.56 -64.41 -7.22
N ALA A 152 23.50 -64.03 -6.49
CA ALA A 152 22.48 -64.97 -6.00
C ALA A 152 21.10 -64.88 -6.71
N ALA A 153 20.87 -63.85 -7.54
CA ALA A 153 19.57 -63.61 -8.19
C ALA A 153 19.39 -64.28 -9.58
N TYR A 154 20.30 -65.17 -10.00
CA TYR A 154 20.14 -65.95 -11.24
C TYR A 154 19.49 -67.34 -11.07
N VAL A 155 19.12 -67.75 -9.84
CA VAL A 155 18.61 -69.11 -9.59
C VAL A 155 17.09 -69.20 -9.33
N ALA A 156 16.37 -68.09 -9.10
CA ALA A 156 14.96 -68.15 -8.68
C ALA A 156 13.92 -67.60 -9.69
N VAL A 157 14.30 -67.28 -10.93
CA VAL A 157 13.36 -66.83 -11.99
C VAL A 157 12.99 -67.98 -12.96
N ALA A 158 13.03 -69.21 -12.48
CA ALA A 158 12.58 -70.39 -13.23
C ALA A 158 11.68 -71.27 -12.34
N GLY A 159 10.44 -70.84 -12.08
CA GLY A 159 9.49 -71.67 -11.36
C GLY A 159 8.15 -71.02 -11.04
N ALA A 160 7.21 -71.12 -11.99
CA ALA A 160 5.75 -71.21 -11.81
C ALA A 160 5.02 -70.03 -11.10
N ALA A 161 4.30 -69.16 -11.81
CA ALA A 161 2.95 -69.35 -12.37
C ALA A 161 1.77 -69.32 -11.36
N GLN A 162 1.11 -68.14 -11.25
CA GLN A 162 -0.36 -67.88 -11.32
C GLN A 162 -1.37 -68.61 -10.35
N PRO A 163 -2.68 -68.25 -10.28
CA PRO A 163 -3.32 -67.44 -9.21
C PRO A 163 -4.57 -68.09 -8.52
N SER A 164 -5.32 -67.31 -7.70
CA SER A 164 -6.80 -67.35 -7.42
C SER A 164 -7.32 -67.63 -5.99
N GLY A 165 -8.30 -66.81 -5.54
CA GLY A 165 -9.50 -67.28 -4.78
C GLY A 165 -9.75 -66.85 -3.31
N GLY A 166 -10.73 -65.94 -3.08
CA GLY A 166 -11.91 -66.25 -2.24
C GLY A 166 -12.08 -65.76 -0.77
N VAL A 167 -13.20 -65.04 -0.54
CA VAL A 167 -14.17 -65.11 0.61
C VAL A 167 -14.05 -64.14 1.83
N MET A 168 -14.87 -63.08 1.79
CA MET A 168 -16.04 -62.74 2.66
C MET A 168 -16.01 -62.98 4.21
N GLY A 169 -16.26 -61.92 4.99
CA GLY A 169 -16.68 -61.99 6.42
C GLY A 169 -16.62 -60.61 7.13
N ARG A 170 -17.69 -59.80 7.11
CA ARG A 170 -18.78 -59.65 8.11
C ARG A 170 -18.43 -58.82 9.36
N SER A 171 -18.94 -57.58 9.33
CA SER A 171 -19.43 -56.64 10.35
C SER A 171 -19.32 -56.95 11.85
N VAL A 172 -18.83 -55.98 12.64
CA VAL A 172 -19.41 -55.56 13.94
C VAL A 172 -19.16 -54.06 14.15
N ARG A 173 -20.22 -53.30 14.43
CA ARG A 173 -20.24 -51.89 14.85
C ARG A 173 -20.80 -51.86 16.27
N LEU A 174 -20.10 -51.26 17.22
CA LEU A 174 -20.64 -50.97 18.56
C LEU A 174 -20.18 -49.58 18.99
N LEU A 175 -21.19 -48.71 19.14
CA LEU A 175 -21.28 -47.42 19.84
C LEU A 175 -20.32 -46.31 19.40
#